data_AF-A0A960R7T8-F1
#
_entry.id   AF-A0A960R7T8-F1
#
_cell.length_a   1.000
_cell.length_b   1.000
_cell.length_c   1.000
_cell.angle_alpha   90.00
_cell.angle_beta   90.00
_cell.angle_gamma   90.00
#
_symmetry.space_group_name_H-M   'P 1'
#
loop_
_entity.id
_entity.type
_entity.pdbx_description
1 polymer ?
#
loop_
_entity_poly.entity_id
_entity_poly.type
_entity_poly.pdbx_seq_one_letter_code
_entity_poly.pdbx_strand_id
1 'polypeptide(L)'
;MNAQATFLEAQRRELTRRWFFRDCGVGLGSIALASMLGDDAARAAASPLGLKRSHFPAKAKRVIFLFQGGAPSHLELFDNKPELTKWDGKLPPAELLRGYRAAFISPNSTLLGPKYHFGRHGQSGAEISEL
;
A
#
# COMPACT_ATOMS: atom_id res chain seq x y z
N MET A 1 -62.25 -1.95 -43.35
CA MET A 1 -60.84 -2.14 -42.96
C MET A 1 -60.58 -1.24 -41.76
N ASN A 2 -60.44 -1.80 -40.55
CA ASN A 2 -60.57 -1.04 -39.29
C ASN A 2 -59.20 -0.54 -38.79
N ALA A 3 -58.91 0.74 -39.01
CA ALA A 3 -57.64 1.37 -38.66
C ALA A 3 -57.31 1.35 -37.14
N GLN A 4 -58.31 1.16 -36.28
CA GLN A 4 -58.12 0.99 -34.84
C GLN A 4 -57.55 -0.38 -34.45
N ALA A 5 -57.86 -1.44 -35.20
CA ALA A 5 -57.38 -2.79 -34.89
C ALA A 5 -55.87 -2.92 -35.14
N THR A 6 -55.39 -2.31 -36.23
CA THR A 6 -53.96 -2.24 -36.58
C THR A 6 -53.16 -1.39 -35.60
N PHE A 7 -53.72 -0.31 -35.04
CA PHE A 7 -53.05 0.52 -34.03
C PHE A 7 -52.86 -0.24 -32.69
N LEU A 8 -53.89 -0.97 -32.26
CA LEU A 8 -53.85 -1.76 -31.03
C LEU A 8 -52.91 -2.96 -31.14
N GLU A 9 -52.81 -3.60 -32.31
CA GLU A 9 -51.84 -4.68 -32.55
C GLU A 9 -50.39 -4.18 -32.60
N ALA A 10 -50.16 -2.98 -33.14
CA ALA A 10 -48.85 -2.34 -33.12
C ALA A 10 -48.40 -2.02 -31.67
N GLN A 11 -49.29 -1.46 -30.85
CA GLN A 11 -49.03 -1.20 -29.43
C GLN A 11 -48.81 -2.49 -28.61
N ARG A 12 -49.53 -3.55 -28.97
CA ARG A 12 -49.41 -4.88 -28.34
C ARG A 12 -48.10 -5.58 -28.69
N ARG A 13 -47.46 -5.25 -29.82
CA ARG A 13 -46.10 -5.69 -30.17
C ARG A 13 -45.01 -4.94 -29.39
N GLU A 14 -45.19 -3.64 -29.14
CA GLU A 14 -44.21 -2.79 -28.42
C GLU A 14 -44.12 -3.11 -26.91
N LEU A 15 -45.18 -3.65 -26.31
CA LEU A 15 -45.21 -4.08 -24.90
C LEU A 15 -44.90 -5.56 -24.69
N THR A 16 -44.30 -6.26 -25.67
CA THR A 16 -43.95 -7.66 -25.48
C THR A 16 -42.65 -7.81 -24.70
N ARG A 17 -42.65 -8.72 -23.72
CA ARG A 17 -41.48 -9.14 -22.91
C ARG A 17 -40.21 -9.33 -23.74
N ARG A 18 -40.35 -9.77 -24.99
CA ARG A 18 -39.26 -10.01 -25.93
C ARG A 18 -38.55 -8.72 -26.36
N TRP A 19 -39.26 -7.60 -26.54
CA TRP A 19 -38.66 -6.28 -26.79
C TRP A 19 -37.91 -5.79 -25.55
N PHE A 20 -38.55 -5.87 -24.38
CA PHE A 20 -37.95 -5.47 -23.10
C PHE A 20 -36.65 -6.24 -22.80
N PHE A 21 -36.64 -7.57 -22.97
CA PHE A 21 -35.41 -8.35 -22.75
C PHE A 21 -34.35 -8.20 -23.84
N ARG A 22 -34.74 -7.87 -25.08
CA ARG A 22 -33.79 -7.63 -26.18
C ARG A 22 -33.11 -6.27 -26.07
N ASP A 23 -33.89 -5.21 -25.85
CA ASP A 23 -33.41 -3.83 -25.99
C ASP A 23 -33.10 -3.17 -24.62
N CYS A 24 -33.67 -3.67 -23.52
CA CYS A 24 -33.37 -3.19 -22.15
C CYS A 24 -32.46 -4.14 -21.34
N GLY A 25 -31.91 -5.19 -21.97
CA GLY A 25 -31.09 -6.19 -21.29
C GLY A 25 -29.86 -5.62 -20.57
N VAL A 26 -29.22 -4.60 -21.14
CA VAL A 26 -28.06 -3.91 -20.52
C VAL A 26 -28.48 -3.17 -19.25
N GLY A 27 -29.65 -2.52 -19.24
CA GLY A 27 -30.17 -1.81 -18.08
C GLY A 27 -30.57 -2.74 -16.94
N LEU A 28 -31.15 -3.90 -17.27
CA LEU A 28 -31.42 -4.94 -16.27
C LEU A 28 -30.13 -5.54 -15.72
N GLY A 29 -29.14 -5.77 -16.58
CA GLY A 29 -27.82 -6.25 -16.19
C GLY A 29 -27.09 -5.26 -15.27
N SER A 30 -27.18 -3.96 -15.54
CA SER A 30 -26.56 -2.93 -14.69
C SER A 30 -27.25 -2.81 -13.33
N ILE A 31 -28.58 -2.95 -13.27
CA ILE A 31 -29.32 -2.99 -11.99
C ILE A 31 -28.92 -4.23 -11.18
N ALA A 32 -28.87 -5.41 -11.81
CA ALA A 32 -28.46 -6.64 -11.14
C ALA A 32 -27.01 -6.54 -10.63
N LEU A 33 -26.10 -6.04 -11.47
CA LEU A 33 -24.70 -5.81 -11.10
C LEU A 33 -24.58 -4.82 -9.94
N ALA A 34 -25.31 -3.70 -9.99
CA ALA A 34 -25.34 -2.71 -8.92
C ALA A 34 -25.87 -3.30 -7.59
N SER A 35 -26.86 -4.19 -7.65
CA SER A 35 -27.35 -4.90 -6.47
C SER A 35 -26.28 -5.81 -5.85
N MET A 36 -25.56 -6.58 -6.68
CA MET A 36 -24.51 -7.48 -6.19
C MET A 36 -23.31 -6.71 -5.61
N LEU A 37 -22.86 -5.66 -6.29
CA LEU A 37 -21.78 -4.79 -5.77
C LEU A 37 -22.19 -4.03 -4.51
N GLY A 38 -23.47 -3.63 -4.38
CA GLY A 38 -24.00 -2.99 -3.18
C GLY A 38 -23.94 -3.93 -1.97
N ASP A 39 -24.34 -5.19 -2.15
CA ASP A 39 -24.27 -6.21 -1.10
C ASP A 39 -22.82 -6.54 -0.72
N ASP A 40 -21.91 -6.66 -1.70
CA ASP A 40 -20.49 -6.89 -1.44
C ASP A 40 -19.83 -5.71 -0.70
N ALA A 41 -20.18 -4.48 -1.06
CA ALA A 41 -19.70 -3.28 -0.37
C ALA A 41 -20.23 -3.21 1.07
N ALA A 42 -21.51 -3.56 1.30
CA ALA A 42 -22.10 -3.62 2.63
C ALA A 42 -21.45 -4.72 3.50
N ARG A 43 -21.17 -5.90 2.92
CA ARG A 43 -20.47 -7.00 3.59
C ARG A 43 -19.01 -6.69 3.89
N ALA A 44 -18.32 -5.98 2.99
CA ALA A 44 -16.95 -5.50 3.23
C ALA A 44 -16.89 -4.48 4.37
N ALA A 45 -17.88 -3.59 4.47
CA ALA A 45 -17.99 -2.64 5.57
C ALA A 45 -18.30 -3.30 6.93
N ALA A 46 -19.02 -4.43 6.93
CA ALA A 46 -19.34 -5.21 8.13
C ALA A 46 -18.26 -6.25 8.53
N SER A 47 -17.18 -6.37 7.75
CA SER A 47 -16.10 -7.30 8.04
C SER A 47 -15.36 -6.92 9.34
N PRO A 48 -15.05 -7.87 10.23
CA PRO A 48 -14.20 -7.62 11.40
C PRO A 48 -12.78 -7.15 11.02
N LEU A 49 -12.36 -7.43 9.78
CA LEU A 49 -11.12 -6.98 9.14
C LEU A 49 -11.33 -5.77 8.23
N GLY A 50 -12.54 -5.22 8.18
CA GLY A 50 -12.85 -4.02 7.42
C GLY A 50 -12.07 -2.81 7.94
N LEU A 51 -11.86 -1.83 7.06
CA LEU A 51 -11.16 -0.59 7.42
C LEU A 51 -11.92 0.11 8.57
N LYS A 52 -11.40 0.01 9.79
CA LYS A 52 -11.96 0.71 10.94
C LYS A 52 -11.77 2.20 10.74
N ARG A 53 -12.85 2.98 10.84
CA ARG A 53 -12.72 4.43 10.97
C ARG A 53 -11.88 4.73 12.21
N SER A 54 -10.81 5.49 12.02
CA SER A 54 -10.03 6.04 13.12
C SER A 54 -10.96 6.73 14.11
N HIS A 55 -10.76 6.51 15.41
CA HIS A 55 -11.52 7.18 16.47
C HIS A 55 -11.33 8.71 16.43
N PHE A 56 -10.26 9.18 15.80
CA PHE A 56 -9.93 10.60 15.64
C PHE A 56 -9.91 11.00 14.17
N PRO A 57 -10.40 12.20 13.81
CA PRO A 57 -10.25 12.73 12.46
C PRO A 57 -8.76 12.96 12.18
N ALA A 58 -8.15 12.09 11.39
CA ALA A 58 -6.75 12.23 10.99
C ALA A 58 -6.64 13.41 10.01
N LYS A 59 -6.20 14.56 10.52
CA LYS A 59 -5.80 15.71 9.69
C LYS A 59 -4.33 16.01 9.98
N ALA A 60 -3.44 15.56 9.11
CA ALA A 60 -2.06 16.03 9.13
C ALA A 60 -2.09 17.53 8.80
N LYS A 61 -1.77 18.39 9.78
CA LYS A 61 -1.74 19.85 9.58
C LYS A 61 -0.48 20.31 8.84
N ARG A 62 0.62 19.56 8.99
CA ARG A 62 1.94 19.85 8.45
C ARG A 62 2.64 18.54 8.16
N VAL A 63 3.34 18.46 7.03
CA VAL A 63 4.27 17.39 6.71
C VAL A 63 5.64 18.04 6.60
N ILE A 64 6.57 17.63 7.44
CA ILE A 64 7.96 18.09 7.37
C ILE A 64 8.72 17.01 6.61
N PHE A 65 9.10 17.32 5.37
CA PHE A 65 9.93 16.47 4.54
C PHE A 65 11.31 17.11 4.41
N LEU A 66 12.34 16.40 4.90
CA LEU A 66 13.72 16.85 4.85
C LEU A 66 14.48 15.98 3.85
N PHE A 67 14.83 16.56 2.70
CA PHE A 67 15.76 15.93 1.76
C PHE A 67 17.16 16.47 2.03
N GLN A 68 17.99 15.66 2.68
CA GLN A 68 19.33 16.06 3.09
C GLN A 68 20.37 15.37 2.20
N GLY A 69 20.53 15.88 0.97
CA GLY A 69 21.57 15.42 0.05
C GLY A 69 22.95 15.76 0.58
N GLY A 70 23.75 14.74 0.92
CA GLY A 70 25.09 14.91 1.48
C GLY A 70 25.15 15.07 3.00
N ALA A 71 24.03 14.95 3.71
CA ALA A 71 24.05 14.85 5.17
C ALA A 71 24.52 13.46 5.63
N PRO A 72 24.95 13.35 6.90
CA PRO A 72 25.30 12.05 7.48
C PRO A 72 24.15 11.06 7.33
N SER A 73 24.50 9.82 6.99
CA SER A 73 23.50 8.77 6.78
C SER A 73 22.78 8.43 8.08
N HIS A 74 21.60 7.81 8.01
CA HIS A 74 20.93 7.28 9.20
C HIS A 74 21.82 6.31 9.98
N LEU A 75 22.67 5.56 9.28
CA LEU A 75 23.64 4.62 9.86
C LEU A 75 24.69 5.34 10.71
N GLU A 76 25.09 6.55 10.30
CA GLU A 76 26.07 7.36 11.01
C GLU A 76 25.48 8.15 12.16
N LEU A 77 24.15 8.36 12.18
CA LEU A 77 23.49 9.21 13.17
C LEU A 77 22.76 8.44 14.26
N PHE A 78 22.01 7.39 13.91
CA PHE A 78 20.97 6.84 14.78
C PHE A 78 21.06 5.32 15.00
N ASP A 79 21.97 4.63 14.32
CA ASP A 79 22.01 3.17 14.28
C ASP A 79 23.34 2.64 14.84
N ASN A 80 23.46 2.66 16.17
CA ASN A 80 24.61 2.11 16.87
C ASN A 80 24.63 0.57 16.75
N LYS A 81 25.67 0.04 16.11
CA LYS A 81 25.89 -1.41 15.96
C LYS A 81 27.17 -1.85 16.69
N PRO A 82 27.12 -2.06 18.01
CA PRO A 82 28.31 -2.40 18.80
C PRO A 82 28.94 -3.74 18.39
N GLU A 83 28.15 -4.68 17.88
CA GLU A 83 28.70 -5.93 17.33
C GLU A 83 29.54 -5.66 16.09
N LEU A 84 29.09 -4.77 15.21
CA LEU A 84 29.82 -4.41 13.99
C LEU A 84 31.15 -3.72 14.32
N THR A 85 31.24 -2.98 15.42
CA THR A 85 32.50 -2.44 15.94
C THR A 85 33.53 -3.53 16.24
N LYS A 86 33.12 -4.69 16.78
CA LYS A 86 34.04 -5.82 17.08
C LYS A 86 34.59 -6.47 15.82
N TRP A 87 33.87 -6.33 14.71
CA TRP A 87 34.19 -6.92 13.41
C TRP A 87 34.70 -5.89 12.39
N ASP A 88 34.91 -4.62 12.78
CA ASP A 88 35.40 -3.57 11.87
C ASP A 88 36.73 -4.00 11.24
N GLY A 89 36.82 -3.85 9.91
CA GLY A 89 37.98 -4.24 9.13
C GLY A 89 38.18 -5.75 8.96
N LYS A 90 37.30 -6.61 9.49
CA LYS A 90 37.37 -8.07 9.29
C LYS A 90 36.47 -8.51 8.16
N LEU A 91 36.81 -9.62 7.51
CA LEU A 91 35.92 -10.26 6.54
C LEU A 91 34.68 -10.81 7.26
N PRO A 92 33.49 -10.72 6.63
CA PRO A 92 32.30 -11.37 7.16
C PRO A 92 32.51 -12.88 7.30
N PRO A 93 32.02 -13.52 8.37
CA PRO A 93 32.00 -14.98 8.49
C PRO A 93 31.41 -15.65 7.24
N ALA A 94 32.06 -16.71 6.75
CA ALA A 94 31.67 -17.39 5.51
C ALA A 94 30.24 -17.94 5.53
N GLU A 95 29.72 -18.25 6.72
CA GLU A 95 28.34 -18.69 6.90
C GLU A 95 27.31 -17.60 6.55
N LEU A 96 27.60 -16.34 6.87
CA LEU A 96 26.72 -15.20 6.55
C LEU A 96 26.69 -14.89 5.05
N LEU A 97 27.75 -15.23 4.33
CA LEU A 97 27.86 -15.01 2.89
C LEU A 97 27.33 -16.18 2.06
N ARG A 98 26.92 -17.29 2.69
CA ARG A 98 26.48 -18.49 1.99
C ARG A 98 25.19 -18.21 1.20
N GLY A 99 25.28 -18.24 -0.12
CA GLY A 99 24.15 -17.93 -1.02
C GLY A 99 23.85 -16.44 -1.17
N TYR A 100 24.61 -15.56 -0.51
CA TYR A 100 24.48 -14.12 -0.67
C TYR A 100 25.18 -13.67 -1.95
N ARG A 101 24.41 -13.11 -2.89
CA ARG A 101 24.93 -12.54 -4.14
C ARG A 101 24.83 -11.02 -4.09
N ALA A 102 25.95 -10.37 -3.76
CA ALA A 102 26.03 -8.92 -3.84
C ALA A 102 26.09 -8.47 -5.32
N ALA A 103 25.32 -7.45 -5.68
CA ALA A 103 25.33 -6.91 -7.04
C ALA A 103 26.56 -6.02 -7.32
N PHE A 104 27.07 -5.32 -6.30
CA PHE A 104 28.11 -4.29 -6.45
C PHE A 104 29.23 -4.37 -5.40
N ILE A 105 29.21 -5.36 -4.51
CA ILE A 105 30.19 -5.49 -3.42
C ILE A 105 31.09 -6.68 -3.72
N SER A 106 32.40 -6.48 -3.61
CA SER A 106 33.37 -7.56 -3.80
C SER A 106 33.22 -8.61 -2.69
N PRO A 107 33.38 -9.91 -2.99
CA PRO A 107 33.28 -10.98 -1.99
C PRO A 107 34.28 -10.83 -0.84
N ASN A 108 35.40 -10.13 -1.07
CA ASN A 108 36.47 -9.88 -0.11
C ASN A 108 36.38 -8.48 0.54
N SER A 109 35.21 -7.84 0.51
CA SER A 109 34.99 -6.57 1.23
C SER A 109 34.88 -6.83 2.73
N THR A 110 35.61 -6.06 3.53
CA THR A 110 35.56 -6.11 4.99
C THR A 110 34.31 -5.42 5.53
N LEU A 111 33.90 -5.82 6.74
CA LEU A 111 32.84 -5.17 7.48
C LEU A 111 33.29 -3.77 7.91
N LEU A 112 32.36 -2.81 7.85
CA LEU A 112 32.59 -1.42 8.25
C LEU A 112 31.79 -1.10 9.52
N GLY A 113 32.50 -0.93 10.63
CA GLY A 113 31.93 -0.46 11.89
C GLY A 113 31.61 1.04 11.90
N PRO A 114 30.89 1.52 12.92
CA PRO A 114 30.65 2.94 13.14
C PRO A 114 31.96 3.75 13.15
N LYS A 115 31.97 4.91 12.50
CA LYS A 115 33.14 5.81 12.43
C LYS A 115 33.17 6.92 13.47
N TYR A 116 32.02 7.16 14.10
CA TYR A 116 31.83 8.19 15.10
C TYR A 116 31.32 7.53 16.38
N HIS A 117 31.63 8.12 17.52
CA HIS A 117 31.19 7.59 18.80
C HIS A 117 29.71 7.86 19.01
N PHE A 118 29.01 6.87 19.56
CA PHE A 118 27.61 7.00 19.94
C PHE A 118 27.52 7.23 21.44
N GLY A 119 26.70 8.20 21.84
CA GLY A 119 26.46 8.57 23.22
C GLY A 119 24.98 8.86 23.46
N ARG A 120 24.58 8.89 24.74
CA ARG A 120 23.23 9.36 25.10
C ARG A 120 23.24 10.87 25.24
N HIS A 121 22.36 11.53 24.51
CA HIS A 121 22.28 13.00 24.47
C HIS A 121 20.92 13.54 24.93
N GLY A 122 20.96 14.73 25.53
CA GLY A 122 19.77 15.49 25.94
C GLY A 122 18.97 14.86 27.09
N GLN A 123 17.81 15.46 27.37
CA GLN A 123 16.91 14.99 28.44
C GLN A 123 16.16 13.71 28.07
N SER A 124 16.01 13.43 26.76
CA SER A 124 15.39 12.19 26.27
C SER A 124 16.33 10.98 26.40
N GLY A 125 17.64 11.20 26.56
CA GLY A 125 18.64 10.14 26.64
C GLY A 125 18.76 9.31 25.36
N ALA A 126 18.40 9.87 24.21
CA ALA A 126 18.49 9.20 22.93
C ALA A 126 19.95 8.89 22.60
N GLU A 127 20.22 7.66 22.13
CA GLU A 127 21.55 7.27 21.68
C GLU A 127 21.76 7.75 20.25
N ILE A 128 22.68 8.69 20.07
CA ILE A 128 22.96 9.38 18.80
C ILE A 128 24.48 9.52 18.68
N SER A 129 24.96 9.55 17.45
CA SER A 129 26.36 9.84 17.12
C SER A 129 26.80 11.25 17.52
N GLU A 130 28.10 11.45 17.72
CA GLU A 130 28.73 12.75 18.05
C GLU A 130 28.84 13.73 16.86
N LEU A 131 28.38 13.33 15.67
CA LEU A 131 28.36 14.09 14.42
C LEU A 131 27.50 15.38 14.47
#